data_AF-A0A086AUH6-F1
#
_entry.id   AF-A0A086AUH6-F1
#
_cell.length_a   1.000
_cell.length_b   1.000
_cell.length_c   1.000
_cell.angle_alpha   90.00
_cell.angle_beta   90.00
_cell.angle_gamma   90.00
#
_symmetry.space_group_name_H-M   'P 1'
#
loop_
_entity.id
_entity.type
_entity.pdbx_description
1 polymer ?
#
loop_
_entity_poly.entity_id
_entity_poly.type
_entity_poly.pdbx_seq_one_letter_code
_entity_poly.pdbx_strand_id
1 'polypeptide(L)'
;MQKFIIGTNDFGVGEVTCKIDKENSIINNLTIVADEETFEKLSDDEDGEWFWLLYPPRLYFKEIPFELKDDKIEIIITEEILDNCDVALYLMEHNDIGGKFIINKNGIFVFEGCTYISGKEVKLELEVNLTL
;
A
#
# COMPACT_ATOMS: atom_id res chain seq x y z
N MET A 1 -13.24 4.14 7.70
CA MET A 1 -13.80 3.67 6.41
C MET A 1 -12.59 3.29 5.59
N GLN A 2 -12.57 2.13 4.94
CA GLN A 2 -11.35 1.71 4.25
C GLN A 2 -11.13 2.57 3.01
N LYS A 3 -9.89 2.91 2.69
CA LYS A 3 -9.53 3.74 1.53
C LYS A 3 -8.21 3.29 0.93
N PHE A 4 -8.09 3.42 -0.39
CA PHE A 4 -6.84 3.27 -1.13
C PHE A 4 -6.77 4.42 -2.13
N ILE A 5 -6.13 5.51 -1.72
CA ILE A 5 -6.08 6.73 -2.50
C ILE A 5 -4.75 6.81 -3.24
N ILE A 6 -4.83 7.04 -4.55
CA ILE A 6 -3.70 7.41 -5.40
C ILE A 6 -4.06 8.77 -6.04
N GLY A 7 -3.26 9.79 -5.75
CA GLY A 7 -3.52 11.16 -6.17
C GLY A 7 -4.78 11.72 -5.52
N THR A 8 -5.82 11.93 -6.33
CA THR A 8 -7.13 12.44 -5.90
C THR A 8 -8.24 11.38 -5.98
N ASN A 9 -7.96 10.19 -6.51
CA ASN A 9 -8.94 9.13 -6.69
C ASN A 9 -8.80 8.07 -5.59
N ASP A 10 -9.93 7.61 -5.07
CA ASP A 10 -10.00 6.44 -4.19
C ASP A 10 -10.31 5.22 -5.05
N PHE A 11 -9.36 4.28 -5.09
CA PHE A 11 -9.47 3.00 -5.79
C PHE A 11 -10.20 1.94 -4.96
N GLY A 12 -10.59 2.27 -3.72
CA GLY A 12 -11.22 1.32 -2.81
C GLY A 12 -10.26 0.22 -2.36
N VAL A 13 -10.67 -0.55 -1.36
CA VAL A 13 -9.88 -1.67 -0.84
C VAL A 13 -10.57 -2.97 -1.22
N GLY A 14 -9.89 -3.77 -2.05
CA GLY A 14 -10.30 -5.10 -2.43
C GLY A 14 -9.65 -6.17 -1.56
N GLU A 15 -8.78 -6.98 -2.16
CA GLU A 15 -8.09 -8.07 -1.46
C GLU A 15 -7.03 -7.55 -0.48
N VAL A 16 -7.02 -8.10 0.73
CA VAL A 16 -6.01 -7.81 1.77
C VAL A 16 -5.42 -9.12 2.26
N THR A 17 -4.13 -9.30 2.03
CA THR A 17 -3.36 -10.41 2.59
C THR A 17 -2.39 -9.88 3.63
N CYS A 18 -2.47 -10.38 4.87
CA CYS A 18 -1.56 -10.03 5.95
C CYS A 18 -1.00 -11.28 6.62
N LYS A 19 0.33 -11.34 6.76
CA LYS A 19 1.07 -12.38 7.46
C LYS A 19 2.21 -11.71 8.22
N ILE A 20 2.10 -11.72 9.54
CA ILE A 20 3.10 -11.15 10.46
C ILE A 20 3.67 -12.28 11.32
N ASP A 21 4.99 -12.44 11.27
CA ASP A 21 5.74 -13.29 12.18
C ASP A 21 6.17 -12.45 13.40
N LYS A 22 5.45 -12.64 14.50
CA LYS A 22 5.72 -11.93 15.77
C LYS A 22 6.91 -12.51 16.52
N GLU A 23 7.30 -13.76 16.27
CA GLU A 23 8.43 -14.39 16.97
C GLU A 23 9.75 -13.85 16.43
N ASN A 24 9.82 -13.64 15.11
CA ASN A 24 11.00 -13.09 14.43
C ASN A 24 10.89 -11.57 14.16
N SER A 25 9.77 -10.95 14.52
CA SER A 25 9.48 -9.53 14.28
C SER A 25 9.61 -9.13 12.80
N ILE A 26 8.99 -9.91 11.91
CA ILE A 26 9.00 -9.69 10.46
C ILE A 26 7.57 -9.64 9.91
N ILE A 27 7.26 -8.65 9.08
CA ILE A 27 6.08 -8.66 8.22
C ILE A 27 6.44 -9.47 6.98
N ASN A 28 6.08 -10.77 6.94
CA ASN A 28 6.38 -11.61 5.77
C ASN A 28 5.61 -11.13 4.54
N ASN A 29 4.34 -10.76 4.72
CA ASN A 29 3.53 -10.25 3.63
C ASN A 29 2.43 -9.34 4.17
N LEU A 30 2.43 -8.09 3.72
CA LEU A 30 1.26 -7.23 3.75
C LEU A 30 1.02 -6.75 2.33
N THR A 31 -0.03 -7.27 1.70
CA THR A 31 -0.42 -6.90 0.33
C THR A 31 -1.86 -6.40 0.37
N ILE A 32 -2.10 -5.25 -0.23
CA ILE A 32 -3.42 -4.62 -0.38
C ILE A 32 -3.63 -4.35 -1.87
N VAL A 33 -4.66 -4.97 -2.43
CA VAL A 33 -5.08 -4.77 -3.82
C VAL A 33 -6.28 -3.82 -3.81
N ALA A 34 -6.33 -2.91 -4.76
CA ALA A 34 -7.49 -2.05 -5.00
C ALA A 34 -8.76 -2.88 -5.27
N ASP A 35 -9.92 -2.26 -5.02
CA ASP A 35 -11.21 -2.87 -5.31
C ASP A 35 -11.43 -2.97 -6.82
N GLU A 36 -11.80 -4.15 -7.32
CA GLU A 36 -11.93 -4.41 -8.76
C GLU A 36 -13.04 -3.54 -9.39
N GLU A 37 -14.21 -3.45 -8.75
CA GLU A 37 -15.35 -2.70 -9.31
C GLU A 37 -15.06 -1.19 -9.36
N THR A 38 -14.37 -0.67 -8.34
CA THR A 38 -13.94 0.73 -8.30
C THR A 38 -12.83 0.99 -9.31
N PHE A 39 -11.88 0.08 -9.45
CA PHE A 39 -10.84 0.12 -10.47
C PHE A 39 -11.45 0.17 -11.88
N GLU A 40 -12.33 -0.77 -12.23
CA GLU A 40 -12.96 -0.84 -13.56
C GLU A 40 -13.66 0.48 -13.90
N LYS A 41 -14.40 1.08 -12.96
CA LYS A 41 -15.05 2.38 -13.16
C LYS A 41 -14.08 3.52 -13.44
N LEU A 42 -12.89 3.50 -12.84
CA LEU A 42 -11.85 4.52 -13.04
C LEU A 42 -11.07 4.29 -14.35
N SER A 43 -10.86 3.03 -14.75
CA SER A 43 -10.12 2.68 -15.98
C SER A 43 -10.99 2.67 -17.23
N ASP A 44 -12.30 2.50 -17.12
CA ASP A 44 -13.23 2.50 -18.27
C ASP A 44 -13.56 3.91 -18.77
N ASP A 45 -13.25 4.96 -18.00
CA ASP A 45 -13.38 6.35 -18.44
C ASP A 45 -12.22 6.69 -19.38
N GLU A 46 -12.46 6.64 -20.70
CA GLU A 46 -11.46 6.91 -21.74
C GLU A 46 -10.83 8.32 -21.65
N ASP A 47 -11.52 9.28 -21.05
CA ASP A 47 -11.03 10.64 -20.81
C ASP A 47 -10.41 10.81 -19.40
N GLY A 48 -10.50 9.77 -18.56
CA GLY A 48 -10.05 9.76 -17.17
C GLY A 48 -8.54 9.60 -17.01
N GLU A 49 -7.99 9.97 -15.84
CA GLU A 49 -6.55 9.88 -15.55
C GLU A 49 -6.01 8.44 -15.63
N TRP A 50 -6.88 7.44 -15.42
CA TRP A 50 -6.51 6.05 -15.17
C TRP A 50 -6.88 5.09 -16.31
N PHE A 51 -7.31 5.62 -17.47
CA PHE A 51 -7.79 4.84 -18.62
C PHE A 51 -6.79 3.82 -19.19
N TRP A 52 -5.50 4.02 -18.89
CA TRP A 52 -4.39 3.21 -19.40
C TRP A 52 -4.02 2.04 -18.47
N LEU A 53 -4.63 1.95 -17.29
CA LEU A 53 -4.39 0.85 -16.35
C LEU A 53 -5.05 -0.44 -16.84
N LEU A 54 -4.32 -1.56 -16.74
CA LEU A 54 -4.82 -2.88 -17.12
C LEU A 54 -5.23 -3.76 -15.94
N TYR A 55 -4.77 -3.41 -14.73
CA TYR A 55 -5.01 -4.19 -13.52
C TYR A 55 -5.16 -3.24 -12.32
N PRO A 56 -5.90 -3.66 -11.26
CA PRO A 56 -6.01 -2.89 -10.04
C PRO A 56 -4.62 -2.61 -9.42
N PRO A 57 -4.39 -1.38 -8.91
CA PRO A 57 -3.19 -1.07 -8.15
C PRO A 57 -3.00 -2.02 -6.97
N ARG A 58 -1.74 -2.36 -6.67
CA ARG A 58 -1.40 -3.23 -5.54
C ARG A 58 -0.24 -2.65 -4.74
N LEU A 59 -0.48 -2.30 -3.48
CA LEU A 59 0.57 -1.92 -2.56
C LEU A 59 1.01 -3.14 -1.76
N TYR A 60 2.32 -3.36 -1.64
CA TYR A 60 2.82 -4.47 -0.84
C TYR A 60 4.07 -4.12 -0.04
N PHE A 61 4.21 -4.79 1.10
CA PHE A 61 5.33 -4.73 2.03
C PHE A 61 5.68 -6.15 2.43
N LYS A 62 6.84 -6.66 2.01
CA LYS A 62 7.25 -8.03 2.31
C LYS A 62 8.64 -8.07 2.91
N GLU A 63 8.82 -9.03 3.81
CA GLU A 63 10.04 -9.26 4.57
C GLU A 63 10.54 -7.99 5.31
N ILE A 64 9.60 -7.19 5.84
CA ILE A 64 9.93 -5.96 6.59
C ILE A 64 10.20 -6.30 8.05
N PRO A 65 11.43 -6.11 8.55
CA PRO A 65 11.70 -6.21 9.98
C PRO A 65 11.00 -5.07 10.71
N PHE A 66 10.49 -5.34 11.90
CA PHE A 66 9.83 -4.31 12.70
C PHE A 66 10.20 -4.38 14.18
N GLU A 67 9.93 -3.27 14.88
CA GLU A 67 9.93 -3.20 16.33
C GLU A 67 8.56 -2.72 16.80
N LEU A 68 8.11 -3.23 17.95
CA LEU A 68 6.90 -2.73 18.59
C LEU A 68 7.23 -1.49 19.42
N LYS A 69 6.46 -0.43 19.22
CA LYS A 69 6.48 0.79 20.03
C LYS A 69 5.07 0.99 20.56
N ASP A 70 4.86 1.00 21.88
CA ASP A 70 3.52 1.20 22.48
C ASP A 70 2.42 0.28 21.88
N ASP A 71 2.71 -1.01 21.73
CA ASP A 71 1.81 -2.02 21.13
C ASP A 71 1.37 -1.74 19.67
N LYS A 72 2.14 -0.95 18.93
CA LYS A 72 1.95 -0.73 17.49
C LYS A 72 3.26 -0.98 16.73
N ILE A 73 3.12 -1.37 15.46
CA ILE A 73 4.22 -1.37 14.50
C ILE A 73 4.22 -0.01 13.83
N GLU A 74 5.37 0.64 13.74
CA GLU A 74 5.55 1.92 13.04
C GLU A 74 6.82 1.86 12.20
N ILE A 75 6.67 2.01 10.88
CA ILE A 75 7.75 1.90 9.90
C ILE A 75 7.77 3.16 9.04
N ILE A 76 8.97 3.70 8.82
CA ILE A 76 9.24 4.77 7.85
C ILE A 76 9.93 4.10 6.66
N ILE A 77 9.42 4.31 5.46
CA ILE A 77 10.01 3.78 4.23
C ILE A 77 11.22 4.63 3.87
N THR A 78 12.41 4.07 4.11
CA THR A 78 13.70 4.65 3.77
C THR A 78 14.27 3.98 2.52
N GLU A 79 15.29 4.58 1.91
CA GLU A 79 16.05 3.95 0.81
C GLU A 79 16.59 2.57 1.24
N GLU A 80 17.05 2.42 2.48
CA GLU A 80 17.50 1.14 3.01
C GLU A 80 16.40 0.07 3.01
N ILE A 81 15.15 0.43 3.33
CA ILE A 81 14.02 -0.51 3.23
C ILE A 81 13.74 -0.87 1.77
N LEU A 82 13.74 0.12 0.87
CA LEU A 82 13.51 -0.12 -0.56
C LEU A 82 14.58 -1.01 -1.18
N ASP A 83 15.84 -0.86 -0.77
CA ASP A 83 16.97 -1.65 -1.28
C ASP A 83 17.00 -3.09 -0.75
N ASN A 84 16.53 -3.32 0.49
CA ASN A 84 16.69 -4.60 1.18
C ASN A 84 15.39 -5.40 1.35
N CYS A 85 14.22 -4.82 1.07
CA CYS A 85 12.92 -5.46 1.23
C CYS A 85 12.08 -5.34 -0.04
N ASP A 86 11.11 -6.24 -0.23
CA ASP A 86 10.20 -6.16 -1.38
C ASP A 86 9.02 -5.25 -1.01
N VAL A 87 9.17 -3.96 -1.32
CA VAL A 87 8.19 -2.90 -1.08
C VAL A 87 7.96 -2.10 -2.35
N ALA A 88 6.73 -2.05 -2.84
CA ALA A 88 6.39 -1.17 -3.95
C ALA A 88 4.88 -0.96 -4.06
N LEU A 89 4.51 0.08 -4.80
CA LEU A 89 3.21 0.14 -5.47
C LEU A 89 3.37 -0.49 -6.86
N TYR A 90 2.73 -1.65 -7.07
CA TYR A 90 2.58 -2.21 -8.40
C TYR A 90 1.42 -1.51 -9.13
N LEU A 91 1.76 -0.79 -10.19
CA LEU A 91 0.84 -0.07 -11.06
C LEU A 91 1.42 -0.11 -12.48
N MET A 92 1.17 -1.21 -13.20
CA MET A 92 1.82 -1.58 -14.48
C MET A 92 3.34 -1.84 -14.37
N GLU A 93 4.03 -1.10 -13.52
CA GLU A 93 5.41 -1.26 -13.11
C GLU A 93 5.51 -1.26 -11.58
N HIS A 94 6.69 -1.63 -11.06
CA HIS A 94 6.98 -1.53 -9.64
C HIS A 94 7.48 -0.12 -9.34
N ASN A 95 6.66 0.67 -8.66
CA ASN A 95 6.99 2.04 -8.30
C ASN A 95 7.45 2.09 -6.86
N ASP A 96 8.61 2.71 -6.64
CA ASP A 96 9.08 3.03 -5.31
C ASP A 96 8.07 3.94 -4.60
N ILE A 97 8.01 3.78 -3.29
CA ILE A 97 7.13 4.56 -2.42
C ILE A 97 7.96 5.23 -1.33
N GLY A 98 7.58 6.44 -0.97
CA GLY A 98 8.09 7.14 0.20
C GLY A 98 6.96 7.36 1.19
N GLY A 99 7.24 7.29 2.49
CA GLY A 99 6.21 7.54 3.50
C GLY A 99 6.40 6.77 4.78
N LYS A 100 5.31 6.57 5.51
CA LYS A 100 5.29 5.79 6.74
C LYS A 100 3.99 5.00 6.84
N PHE A 101 4.04 3.89 7.56
CA PHE A 101 2.82 3.22 8.00
C PHE A 101 2.84 2.87 9.48
N ILE A 102 1.63 2.70 10.00
CA ILE A 102 1.37 2.21 11.35
C ILE A 102 0.39 1.04 11.26
N ILE A 103 0.67 -0.03 12.01
CA ILE A 103 -0.31 -1.08 12.33
C ILE A 103 -0.57 -1.00 13.83
N ASN A 104 -1.77 -0.58 14.22
CA ASN A 104 -2.11 -0.49 15.63
C ASN A 104 -2.57 -1.85 16.19
N LYS A 105 -2.69 -1.94 17.52
CA LYS A 105 -3.13 -3.15 18.22
C LYS A 105 -4.51 -3.69 17.82
N ASN A 106 -5.35 -2.87 17.18
CA ASN A 106 -6.68 -3.27 16.69
C ASN A 106 -6.61 -3.83 15.26
N GLY A 107 -5.41 -3.96 14.67
CA GLY A 107 -5.21 -4.41 13.30
C GLY A 107 -5.51 -3.33 12.25
N ILE A 108 -5.62 -2.05 12.62
CA ILE A 108 -5.80 -0.99 11.63
C ILE A 108 -4.44 -0.61 11.06
N PHE A 109 -4.28 -0.80 9.76
CA PHE A 109 -3.14 -0.29 8.98
C PHE A 109 -3.48 1.08 8.42
N VAL A 110 -2.57 2.03 8.61
CA VAL A 110 -2.62 3.36 8.01
C VAL A 110 -1.29 3.64 7.34
N PHE A 111 -1.30 3.95 6.05
CA PHE A 111 -0.14 4.43 5.29
C PHE A 111 -0.38 5.85 4.81
N GLU A 112 0.62 6.69 4.95
CA GLU A 112 0.65 8.06 4.43
C GLU A 112 1.99 8.29 3.72
N GLY A 113 1.93 8.65 2.44
CA GLY A 113 3.13 8.80 1.64
C GLY A 113 2.87 9.29 0.22
N CYS A 114 3.83 8.99 -0.64
CA CYS A 114 3.81 9.29 -2.05
C CYS A 114 4.49 8.18 -2.86
N THR A 115 4.31 8.25 -4.16
CA THR A 115 5.00 7.45 -5.18
C THR A 115 5.22 8.32 -6.41
N TYR A 116 5.94 7.83 -7.42
CA TYR A 116 6.13 8.53 -8.68
C TYR A 116 5.47 7.76 -9.81
N ILE A 117 4.51 8.38 -10.49
CA ILE A 117 3.84 7.80 -11.65
C ILE A 117 4.14 8.68 -12.85
N SER A 118 4.76 8.12 -13.90
CA SER A 118 5.19 8.88 -15.08
C SER A 118 6.05 10.11 -14.74
N GLY A 119 6.93 9.99 -13.74
CA GLY A 119 7.84 11.04 -13.29
C GLY A 119 7.18 12.17 -12.48
N LYS A 120 5.90 12.04 -12.11
CA LYS A 120 5.21 12.98 -11.22
C LYS A 120 5.03 12.36 -9.85
N GLU A 121 5.34 13.12 -8.81
CA GLU A 121 5.01 12.72 -7.45
C GLU A 121 3.48 12.71 -7.27
N VAL A 122 2.96 11.59 -6.80
CA VAL A 122 1.54 11.36 -6.58
C VAL A 122 1.35 10.91 -5.13
N LYS A 123 0.33 11.47 -4.49
CA LYS A 123 -0.06 11.13 -3.12
C LYS A 123 -0.49 9.66 -3.03
N LEU A 124 -0.12 8.98 -1.95
CA LEU A 124 -0.53 7.61 -1.67
C LEU A 124 -1.01 7.52 -0.22
N GLU A 125 -2.28 7.17 -0.01
CA GLU A 125 -2.85 6.97 1.33
C GLU A 125 -3.66 5.69 1.41
N LEU A 126 -3.50 4.95 2.50
CA LEU A 126 -4.31 3.76 2.75
C LEU A 126 -4.78 3.73 4.21
N GLU A 127 -6.02 3.27 4.41
CA GLU A 127 -6.55 2.88 5.72
C GLU A 127 -7.31 1.57 5.52
N VAL A 128 -6.91 0.50 6.22
CA VAL A 128 -7.52 -0.83 6.07
C VAL A 128 -7.53 -1.56 7.40
N ASN A 129 -8.57 -2.37 7.63
CA ASN A 129 -8.61 -3.29 8.76
C ASN A 129 -7.97 -4.61 8.33
N LEU A 130 -6.86 -4.96 8.96
CA LEU A 130 -6.17 -6.22 8.75
C LEU A 130 -6.85 -7.33 9.54
N THR A 131 -6.94 -8.50 8.93
CA THR A 131 -7.23 -9.75 9.65
C THR A 131 -5.87 -10.33 10.07
N LEU A 132 -5.55 -10.20 11.36
CA LEU A 132 -4.27 -10.62 11.96
C LEU A 132 -4.33 -12.01 12.61
#